data_AF-A0A2T7NAU6-F1
#
_entry.id   AF-A0A2T7NAU6-F1
#
_cell.length_a   1.000
_cell.length_b   1.000
_cell.length_c   1.000
_cell.angle_alpha   90.00
_cell.angle_beta   90.00
_cell.angle_gamma   90.00
#
_symmetry.space_group_name_H-M   'P 1'
#
loop_
_entity.id
_entity.type
_entity.pdbx_description
1 polymer ?
#
loop_
_entity_poly.entity_id
_entity_poly.type
_entity_poly.pdbx_seq_one_letter_code
_entity_poly.pdbx_strand_id
1 'polypeptide(L)'
;MSVILTACKNSRQRAIERALKRRAEKRRKKQAAATAAASLAAELAIPDDTKSLKVWTFLLNGKPNSVVLHLDTLDVTCNGEDTDSQSEFVDGGSKVSFWLGDHNAQIITEAAPSRSHKLIYTLAIDGYVVPD
;
A
#
# COMPACT_ATOMS: atom_id res chain seq x y z
N MET A 1 -50.46 24.63 45.40
CA MET A 1 -49.39 23.74 45.91
C MET A 1 -49.46 22.42 45.15
N SER A 2 -48.50 22.11 44.27
CA SER A 2 -48.37 20.74 43.70
C SER A 2 -46.90 20.39 43.59
N VAL A 3 -46.31 20.10 44.75
CA VAL A 3 -44.89 19.74 44.90
C VAL A 3 -44.61 18.28 44.50
N ILE A 4 -45.64 17.44 44.43
CA ILE A 4 -45.53 15.99 44.20
C ILE A 4 -45.27 15.65 42.72
N LEU A 5 -45.88 16.38 41.78
CA LEU A 5 -45.70 16.15 40.35
C LEU A 5 -44.31 16.57 39.83
N THR A 6 -43.68 17.55 40.49
CA THR A 6 -42.35 18.06 40.13
C THR A 6 -41.24 17.08 40.52
N ALA A 7 -41.38 16.37 41.65
CA ALA A 7 -40.39 15.40 42.11
C ALA A 7 -40.30 14.16 41.19
N CYS A 8 -41.42 13.63 40.70
CA CYS A 8 -41.44 12.47 39.81
C CYS A 8 -40.87 12.78 38.42
N LYS A 9 -41.15 13.97 37.86
CA LYS A 9 -40.57 14.42 36.59
C LYS A 9 -39.06 14.58 36.68
N ASN A 10 -38.56 15.20 37.76
CA ASN A 10 -37.13 15.38 37.99
C ASN A 10 -36.39 14.06 38.21
N SER A 11 -37.02 13.07 38.86
CA SER A 11 -36.45 11.73 39.06
C SER A 11 -36.30 10.96 37.74
N ARG A 12 -37.34 10.96 36.89
CA ARG A 12 -37.32 10.29 35.57
C ARG A 12 -36.28 10.93 34.64
N GLN A 13 -36.17 12.26 34.67
CA GLN A 13 -35.23 13.00 33.82
C GLN A 13 -33.76 12.72 34.21
N ARG A 14 -33.46 12.67 35.51
CA ARG A 14 -32.13 12.28 36.02
C ARG A 14 -31.77 10.84 35.70
N ALA A 15 -32.73 9.92 35.70
CA ALA A 15 -32.51 8.53 35.33
C ALA A 15 -32.12 8.38 33.85
N ILE A 16 -32.78 9.14 32.96
CA ILE A 16 -32.49 9.15 31.51
C ILE A 16 -31.09 9.74 31.24
N GLU A 17 -30.73 10.86 31.88
CA GLU A 17 -29.41 11.47 31.72
C GLU A 17 -28.26 10.56 32.18
N ARG A 18 -28.44 9.84 33.30
CA ARG A 18 -27.46 8.87 33.78
C ARG A 18 -27.28 7.70 32.82
N ALA A 19 -28.37 7.21 32.22
CA ALA A 19 -28.31 6.15 31.21
C ALA A 19 -27.56 6.61 29.95
N LEU A 20 -27.80 7.85 29.48
CA LEU A 20 -27.12 8.43 28.34
C LEU A 20 -25.62 8.67 28.60
N LYS A 21 -25.26 9.20 29.78
CA LYS A 21 -23.85 9.40 30.18
C LYS A 21 -23.09 8.07 30.26
N ARG A 22 -23.69 7.04 30.86
CA ARG A 22 -23.11 5.69 30.91
C ARG A 22 -22.90 5.09 29.52
N ARG A 23 -23.86 5.28 28.61
CA ARG A 23 -23.75 4.83 27.21
C ARG A 23 -22.65 5.60 26.45
N ALA A 24 -22.54 6.91 26.66
CA ALA A 24 -21.50 7.75 26.06
C ALA A 24 -20.09 7.38 26.57
N GLU A 25 -19.93 7.13 27.87
CA GLU A 25 -18.66 6.73 28.47
C GLU A 25 -18.24 5.31 28.02
N LYS A 26 -19.20 4.37 27.95
CA LYS A 26 -18.94 3.03 27.40
C LYS A 26 -18.56 3.08 25.92
N ARG A 27 -19.20 3.97 25.13
CA ARG A 27 -18.81 4.24 23.73
C ARG A 27 -17.41 4.87 23.66
N ARG A 28 -17.09 5.83 24.51
CA ARG A 28 -15.77 6.49 24.52
C ARG A 28 -14.65 5.53 24.93
N LYS A 29 -14.85 4.67 25.93
CA LYS A 29 -13.89 3.62 26.32
C LYS A 29 -13.72 2.57 25.20
N LYS A 30 -14.82 2.15 24.57
CA LYS A 30 -14.78 1.24 23.42
C LYS A 30 -14.09 1.87 22.20
N GLN A 31 -14.35 3.16 21.95
CA GLN A 31 -13.78 3.89 20.82
C GLN A 31 -12.31 4.24 21.08
N ALA A 32 -11.92 4.59 22.31
CA ALA A 32 -10.53 4.79 22.71
C ALA A 32 -9.71 3.49 22.63
N ALA A 33 -10.28 2.36 23.05
CA ALA A 33 -9.66 1.05 22.87
C ALA A 33 -9.53 0.67 21.39
N ALA A 34 -10.54 0.98 20.57
CA ALA A 34 -10.48 0.75 19.13
C ALA A 34 -9.44 1.65 18.42
N THR A 35 -9.32 2.92 18.81
CA THR A 35 -8.33 3.83 18.22
C THR A 35 -6.89 3.52 18.65
N ALA A 36 -6.68 3.06 19.88
CA ALA A 36 -5.35 2.63 20.34
C ALA A 36 -4.89 1.32 19.68
N ALA A 37 -5.83 0.40 19.39
CA ALA A 37 -5.53 -0.80 18.61
C ALA A 37 -5.28 -0.48 17.13
N ALA A 38 -5.97 0.54 16.57
CA ALA A 38 -5.81 0.94 15.18
C ALA A 38 -4.49 1.69 14.91
N SER A 39 -4.00 2.50 15.87
CA SER A 39 -2.73 3.25 15.69
C SER A 39 -1.50 2.34 15.66
N LEU A 40 -1.50 1.23 16.41
CA LEU A 40 -0.38 0.28 16.42
C LEU A 40 -0.33 -0.59 15.15
N ALA A 41 -1.48 -0.82 14.51
CA ALA A 41 -1.57 -1.57 13.26
C ALA A 41 -1.16 -0.72 12.03
N ALA A 42 -1.28 0.61 12.12
CA ALA A 42 -0.85 1.51 11.05
C ALA A 42 0.67 1.72 11.02
N GLU A 43 1.36 1.56 12.15
CA GLU A 43 2.82 1.79 12.25
C GLU A 43 3.66 0.58 11.75
N LEU A 44 3.02 -0.58 11.58
CA LEU A 44 3.62 -1.79 11.01
C LEU A 44 2.91 -2.25 9.74
N ALA A 45 2.11 -1.37 9.12
CA ALA A 45 1.51 -1.63 7.83
C ALA A 45 2.62 -1.65 6.78
N ILE A 46 3.27 -2.81 6.63
CA ILE A 46 3.91 -3.19 5.37
C ILE A 46 2.79 -3.06 4.35
N PRO A 47 2.86 -2.08 3.43
CA PRO A 47 1.78 -1.91 2.47
C PRO A 47 1.70 -3.20 1.66
N ASP A 48 0.49 -3.73 1.54
CA ASP A 48 0.18 -4.98 0.84
C ASP A 48 0.28 -4.76 -0.69
N ASP A 49 1.35 -4.10 -1.13
CA ASP A 49 1.63 -3.67 -2.51
C ASP A 49 2.06 -4.85 -3.40
N THR A 50 1.94 -6.10 -2.92
CA THR A 50 2.29 -7.30 -3.69
C THR A 50 1.52 -7.44 -5.00
N LYS A 51 0.34 -6.80 -5.11
CA LYS A 51 -0.45 -6.75 -6.36
C LYS A 51 0.13 -5.83 -7.42
N SER A 52 1.06 -4.97 -7.03
CA SER A 52 1.66 -3.94 -7.87
C SER A 52 3.16 -4.18 -8.06
N LEU A 53 3.64 -5.43 -7.98
CA LEU A 53 5.06 -5.76 -8.19
C LEU A 53 5.26 -6.67 -9.39
N LYS A 54 6.32 -6.41 -10.14
CA LYS A 54 6.83 -7.32 -11.16
C LYS A 54 8.23 -7.78 -10.78
N VAL A 55 8.46 -9.09 -10.76
CA VAL A 55 9.72 -9.68 -10.31
C VAL A 55 10.33 -10.51 -11.42
N TRP A 56 11.62 -10.32 -11.66
CA TRP A 56 12.44 -11.15 -12.53
C TRP A 56 13.55 -11.80 -11.71
N THR A 57 13.71 -13.11 -11.87
CA THR A 57 14.81 -13.86 -11.25
C THR A 57 15.60 -14.57 -12.34
N PHE A 58 16.89 -14.28 -12.44
CA PHE A 58 17.75 -14.80 -13.50
C PHE A 58 19.19 -14.99 -13.01
N LEU A 59 19.99 -15.70 -13.79
CA LEU A 59 21.42 -15.87 -13.54
C LEU A 59 22.19 -14.89 -14.42
N LEU A 60 22.97 -14.00 -13.80
CA LEU A 60 23.87 -13.08 -14.48
C LEU A 60 25.29 -13.36 -14.00
N ASN A 61 26.21 -13.63 -14.93
CA ASN A 61 27.60 -14.00 -14.64
C ASN A 61 27.73 -15.17 -13.63
N GLY A 62 26.80 -16.13 -13.68
CA GLY A 62 26.76 -17.28 -12.77
C GLY A 62 26.27 -16.98 -11.35
N LYS A 63 25.82 -15.74 -11.08
CA LYS A 63 25.22 -15.35 -9.80
C LYS A 63 23.70 -15.17 -9.94
N PRO A 64 22.90 -15.67 -8.98
CA PRO A 64 21.46 -15.41 -8.97
C PRO A 64 21.22 -13.93 -8.69
N ASN A 65 20.43 -13.30 -9.54
CA ASN A 65 19.99 -11.93 -9.37
C ASN A 65 18.47 -11.86 -9.40
N SER A 66 17.91 -10.94 -8.62
CA SER A 66 16.50 -10.59 -8.64
C SER A 66 16.32 -9.11 -8.90
N VAL A 67 15.40 -8.77 -9.80
CA VAL A 67 14.99 -7.40 -10.06
C VAL A 67 13.50 -7.30 -9.77
N VAL A 68 13.12 -6.32 -8.96
CA VAL A 68 11.74 -6.03 -8.61
C VAL A 68 11.41 -4.64 -9.12
N LEU A 69 10.34 -4.52 -9.90
CA LEU A 69 9.74 -3.25 -10.30
C LEU A 69 8.47 -3.03 -9.50
N HIS A 70 8.40 -1.87 -8.83
CA HIS A 70 7.19 -1.36 -8.22
C HIS A 70 6.35 -0.68 -9.29
N LEU A 71 5.19 -1.24 -9.64
CA LEU A 71 4.34 -0.74 -10.72
C LEU A 71 3.71 0.61 -10.41
N ASP A 72 3.52 0.92 -9.12
CA ASP A 72 2.89 2.16 -8.69
C ASP A 72 3.87 3.35 -8.65
N THR A 73 5.09 3.12 -8.13
CA THR A 73 6.12 4.17 -8.02
C THR A 73 7.12 4.17 -9.17
N LEU A 74 7.16 3.09 -9.96
CA LEU A 74 8.20 2.78 -10.96
C LEU A 74 9.61 2.63 -10.35
N ASP A 75 9.71 2.41 -9.04
CA ASP A 75 10.97 2.16 -8.36
C ASP A 75 11.50 0.75 -8.67
N VAL A 76 12.82 0.64 -8.76
CA VAL A 76 13.52 -0.61 -9.05
C VAL A 76 14.38 -1.03 -7.87
N THR A 77 14.15 -2.24 -7.38
CA THR A 77 14.94 -2.86 -6.31
C THR A 77 15.68 -4.06 -6.89
N CYS A 78 17.00 -4.07 -6.77
CA CYS A 78 17.87 -5.13 -7.27
C CYS A 78 18.45 -5.91 -6.09
N ASN A 79 18.30 -7.22 -6.05
CA ASN A 79 18.83 -8.11 -5.01
C ASN A 79 18.42 -7.72 -3.57
N GLY A 80 17.31 -7.00 -3.41
CA GLY A 80 16.83 -6.47 -2.13
C GLY A 80 17.36 -5.09 -1.76
N GLU A 81 18.10 -4.42 -2.65
CA GLU A 81 18.59 -3.06 -2.47
C GLU A 81 17.95 -2.10 -3.49
N ASP A 82 17.48 -0.95 -3.02
CA ASP A 82 16.89 0.07 -3.88
C ASP A 82 17.96 0.67 -4.79
N THR A 83 17.66 0.71 -6.09
CA THR A 83 18.60 1.12 -7.11
C THR A 83 18.16 2.45 -7.71
N ASP A 84 19.12 3.35 -7.92
CA ASP A 84 18.86 4.60 -8.62
C ASP A 84 18.45 4.28 -10.06
N SER A 85 17.25 4.71 -10.43
CA SER A 85 16.63 4.39 -11.70
C SER A 85 16.04 5.65 -12.33
N GLN A 86 16.21 5.76 -13.65
CA GLN A 86 15.71 6.87 -14.43
C GLN A 86 14.49 6.41 -15.23
N SER A 87 13.33 7.00 -14.92
CA SER A 87 12.10 6.74 -15.66
C SER A 87 11.89 7.77 -16.77
N GLU A 88 11.56 7.26 -17.96
CA GLU A 88 11.22 8.02 -19.14
C GLU A 88 9.85 7.54 -19.64
N PHE A 89 8.93 8.47 -19.84
CA PHE A 89 7.62 8.16 -20.41
C PHE A 89 7.70 8.25 -21.94
N VAL A 90 7.38 7.16 -22.61
CA VAL A 90 7.45 7.02 -24.08
C VAL A 90 6.04 6.79 -24.65
N ASP A 91 5.85 7.06 -25.94
CA ASP A 91 4.54 6.90 -26.57
C ASP A 91 4.10 5.41 -26.55
N GLY A 92 3.05 5.11 -25.79
CA GLY A 92 2.56 3.75 -25.57
C GLY A 92 3.10 3.03 -24.32
N GLY A 93 3.90 3.70 -23.48
CA GLY A 93 4.58 3.01 -22.38
C GLY A 93 5.44 3.85 -21.42
N SER A 94 6.23 3.16 -20.62
CA SER A 94 7.31 3.75 -19.81
C SER A 94 8.58 2.91 -19.96
N LYS A 95 9.71 3.58 -19.94
CA LYS A 95 11.03 2.98 -19.97
C LYS A 95 11.78 3.39 -18.70
N VAL A 96 12.27 2.42 -17.95
CA VAL A 96 13.05 2.65 -16.74
C VAL A 96 14.46 2.12 -16.97
N SER A 97 15.46 2.98 -16.89
CA SER A 97 16.88 2.62 -17.08
C SER A 97 17.61 2.68 -15.74
N PHE A 98 18.38 1.64 -15.43
CA PHE A 98 19.11 1.51 -14.17
C PHE A 98 20.38 0.67 -14.36
N TRP A 99 21.28 0.73 -13.37
CA TRP A 99 22.52 -0.05 -13.38
C TRP A 99 22.40 -1.26 -12.46
N LEU A 100 22.71 -2.45 -12.98
CA LEU A 100 22.79 -3.68 -12.20
C LEU A 100 24.27 -4.11 -12.11
N GLY A 101 24.98 -3.59 -11.12
CA GLY A 101 26.44 -3.70 -11.06
C GLY A 101 27.08 -2.99 -12.25
N ASP A 102 27.81 -3.72 -13.08
CA ASP A 102 28.48 -3.19 -14.28
C ASP A 102 27.63 -3.30 -15.56
N HIS A 103 26.38 -3.78 -15.44
CA HIS A 103 25.49 -4.03 -16.57
C HIS A 103 24.43 -2.94 -16.68
N ASN A 104 24.14 -2.52 -17.91
CA ASN A 104 23.07 -1.56 -18.17
C ASN A 104 21.75 -2.32 -18.31
N ALA A 105 20.82 -2.06 -17.41
CA ALA A 105 19.52 -2.70 -17.40
C ALA A 105 18.42 -1.69 -17.73
N GLN A 106 17.41 -2.16 -18.45
CA GLN A 106 16.24 -1.36 -18.81
C GLN A 106 14.97 -2.19 -18.71
N ILE A 107 13.94 -1.61 -18.12
CA ILE A 107 12.60 -2.17 -18.12
C ILE A 107 11.75 -1.36 -19.07
N ILE A 108 11.10 -2.03 -20.01
CA ILE A 108 10.19 -1.43 -20.96
C ILE A 108 8.79 -1.92 -20.63
N THR A 109 7.89 -0.97 -20.42
CA THR A 109 6.47 -1.20 -20.18
C THR A 109 5.70 -0.77 -21.41
N GLU A 110 4.96 -1.67 -22.02
CA GLU A 110 4.14 -1.38 -23.21
C GLU A 110 2.72 -1.91 -23.03
N ALA A 111 1.74 -1.20 -23.58
CA ALA A 111 0.39 -1.73 -23.68
C ALA A 111 0.34 -2.89 -24.68
N ALA A 112 -0.29 -4.01 -24.30
CA ALA A 112 -0.49 -5.13 -25.20
C ALA A 112 -1.32 -4.68 -26.43
N PRO A 113 -0.98 -5.16 -27.64
CA PRO A 113 -1.69 -4.79 -28.88
C PRO A 113 -3.12 -5.39 -28.98
N SER A 114 -3.52 -6.19 -27.99
CA SER A 114 -4.82 -6.87 -27.94
C SER A 114 -5.87 -6.03 -27.21
N ARG A 115 -7.17 -6.28 -27.45
CA ARG A 115 -8.30 -5.65 -26.73
C ARG A 115 -8.25 -5.80 -25.21
N SER A 116 -7.45 -6.73 -24.72
CA SER A 116 -7.09 -6.85 -23.31
C SER A 116 -6.06 -5.76 -22.99
N HIS A 117 -6.49 -4.66 -22.39
CA HIS A 117 -5.69 -3.52 -21.86
C HIS A 117 -4.67 -3.95 -20.79
N LYS A 118 -3.86 -4.96 -21.07
CA LYS A 118 -2.83 -5.50 -20.17
C LYS A 118 -1.50 -4.81 -20.51
N LEU A 119 -0.80 -4.35 -19.48
CA LEU A 119 0.57 -3.85 -19.62
C LEU A 119 1.53 -5.05 -19.63
N ILE A 120 2.47 -5.02 -20.56
CA ILE A 120 3.56 -5.98 -20.71
C ILE A 120 4.82 -5.31 -20.18
N TYR A 121 5.48 -5.97 -19.24
CA TYR A 121 6.73 -5.52 -18.65
C TYR A 121 7.85 -6.42 -19.14
N THR A 122 8.86 -5.82 -19.75
CA THR A 122 10.00 -6.53 -20.34
C THR A 122 11.29 -6.01 -19.74
N LEU A 123 12.04 -6.87 -19.07
CA LEU A 123 13.38 -6.55 -18.58
C LEU A 123 14.41 -6.90 -19.66
N ALA A 124 15.32 -5.98 -19.95
CA ALA A 124 16.46 -6.21 -20.83
C ALA A 124 17.77 -5.76 -20.16
N ILE A 125 18.82 -6.58 -20.28
CA ILE A 125 20.14 -6.37 -19.67
C ILE A 125 21.18 -6.44 -20.78
N ASP A 126 21.96 -5.38 -20.95
CA ASP A 126 22.91 -5.19 -22.06
C ASP A 126 22.29 -5.47 -23.45
N GLY A 127 21.00 -5.19 -23.61
CA GLY A 127 20.24 -5.43 -24.82
C GLY A 127 19.65 -6.84 -24.97
N TYR A 128 19.89 -7.75 -24.02
CA TYR A 128 19.28 -9.08 -24.00
C TYR A 128 18.03 -9.11 -23.13
N VAL A 129 16.92 -9.59 -23.69
CA VAL A 129 15.64 -9.71 -22.97
C VAL A 129 15.69 -10.88 -21.99
N VAL A 130 15.32 -10.61 -20.75
CA VAL A 130 15.13 -11.61 -19.70
C VAL A 130 13.68 -12.10 -19.75
N PRO A 131 13.45 -13.40 -19.99
CA PRO A 131 12.11 -13.96 -19.98
C PRO A 131 11.51 -13.96 -18.55
N ASP A 132 10.18 -13.93 -18.49
CA ASP A 132 9.40 -14.06 -17.26
C ASP A 132 9.42 -15.48 -16.68
#